data_AF-A0A949VQJ5-F1
#
_entry.id   AF-A0A949VQJ5-F1
#
_cell.length_a   1.000
_cell.length_b   1.000
_cell.length_c   1.000
_cell.angle_alpha   90.00
_cell.angle_beta   90.00
_cell.angle_gamma   90.00
#
_symmetry.space_group_name_H-M   'P 1'
#
loop_
_entity.id
_entity.type
_entity.pdbx_description
1 polymer ?
#
loop_
_entity_poly.entity_id
_entity_poly.type
_entity_poly.pdbx_seq_one_letter_code
_entity_poly.pdbx_strand_id
1 'polypeptide(L)'
;MKLSELRRLTIRKQMRIRFTLSGGSECLINEHGIAQVPGLQSPPDFNLEQEVAQAAAFRIEYMGEEKTPARAATVAELQKMVAAVTPGAAAQEHEE
;
A
#
# COMPACT_ATOMS: atom_id res chain seq x y z
N MET A 1 -7.99 3.52 -4.49
CA MET A 1 -6.87 2.56 -4.57
C MET A 1 -7.33 1.23 -3.97
N LYS A 2 -6.84 0.07 -4.44
CA LYS A 2 -7.29 -1.24 -3.94
C LYS A 2 -6.21 -1.93 -3.10
N LEU A 3 -6.62 -2.70 -2.10
CA LEU A 3 -5.71 -3.48 -1.26
C LEU A 3 -4.90 -4.50 -2.08
N SER A 4 -5.52 -5.16 -3.06
CA SER A 4 -4.86 -6.12 -3.95
C SER A 4 -3.68 -5.53 -4.71
N GLU A 5 -3.80 -4.27 -5.14
CA GLU A 5 -2.75 -3.56 -5.88
C GLU A 5 -1.56 -3.25 -4.96
N LEU A 6 -1.83 -2.82 -3.73
CA LEU A 6 -0.78 -2.58 -2.73
C LEU A 6 -0.05 -3.88 -2.37
N ARG A 7 -0.79 -4.97 -2.17
CA ARG A 7 -0.19 -6.30 -1.92
C ARG A 7 0.72 -6.74 -3.05
N ARG A 8 0.28 -6.55 -4.29
CA ARG A 8 1.10 -6.86 -5.48
C ARG A 8 2.35 -5.99 -5.52
N LEU A 9 2.20 -4.70 -5.26
CA LEU A 9 3.31 -3.75 -5.26
C LEU A 9 4.37 -4.11 -4.21
N THR A 10 3.96 -4.42 -2.97
CA THR A 10 4.90 -4.78 -1.89
C THR A 10 5.68 -6.05 -2.20
N ILE A 11 5.03 -7.07 -2.76
CA ILE A 11 5.68 -8.30 -3.22
C ILE A 11 6.67 -8.01 -4.35
N ARG A 12 6.23 -7.30 -5.38
CA ARG A 12 7.04 -7.05 -6.60
C ARG A 12 8.27 -6.19 -6.34
N LYS A 13 8.16 -5.23 -5.42
CA LYS A 13 9.24 -4.28 -5.12
C LYS A 13 9.98 -4.59 -3.81
N GLN A 14 9.63 -5.69 -3.13
CA GLN A 14 10.18 -6.07 -1.83
C GLN A 14 10.18 -4.86 -0.87
N MET A 15 9.00 -4.27 -0.69
CA MET A 15 8.81 -3.08 0.14
C MET A 15 7.69 -3.30 1.15
N ARG A 16 7.62 -2.45 2.16
CA ARG A 16 6.53 -2.37 3.13
C ARG A 16 5.78 -1.06 2.95
N ILE A 17 4.46 -1.09 3.14
CA ILE A 17 3.61 0.10 3.06
C ILE A 17 2.84 0.23 4.37
N ARG A 18 2.91 1.40 5.00
CA ARG A 18 2.14 1.75 6.20
C ARG A 18 1.13 2.84 5.88
N PHE A 19 -0.05 2.76 6.48
CA PHE A 19 -1.06 3.82 6.42
C PHE A 19 -1.93 3.79 7.67
N THR A 20 -2.51 4.94 8.01
CA THR A 20 -3.39 5.08 9.17
C THR A 20 -4.82 4.72 8.77
N LEU A 21 -5.47 3.94 9.62
CA LEU A 21 -6.89 3.60 9.55
C LEU A 21 -7.72 4.71 10.20
N SER A 22 -9.00 4.81 9.85
CA SER A 22 -9.95 5.79 10.38
C SER A 22 -10.07 5.73 11.91
N GLY A 23 -9.89 4.54 12.48
CA GLY A 23 -9.87 4.29 13.93
C GLY A 23 -8.57 4.67 14.65
N GLY A 24 -7.61 5.31 13.97
CA GLY A 24 -6.33 5.72 14.53
C GLY A 24 -5.28 4.62 14.64
N SER A 25 -5.64 3.36 14.37
CA SER A 25 -4.68 2.25 14.24
C SER A 25 -3.87 2.36 12.95
N GLU A 26 -2.68 1.77 12.91
CA GLU A 26 -1.86 1.68 11.71
C GLU A 26 -2.08 0.32 11.04
N CYS A 27 -2.17 0.30 9.71
CA CYS A 27 -2.06 -0.91 8.92
C CYS A 27 -0.71 -0.93 8.19
N LEU A 28 -0.06 -2.09 8.25
CA LEU A 28 1.20 -2.42 7.60
C LEU A 28 0.95 -3.53 6.57
N ILE A 29 1.26 -3.27 5.30
CA ILE A 29 1.37 -4.30 4.27
C ILE A 29 2.85 -4.63 4.12
N ASN A 30 3.23 -5.86 4.43
CA ASN A 30 4.63 -6.28 4.35
C ASN A 30 5.04 -6.70 2.92
N GLU A 31 6.33 -7.01 2.75
CA GLU A 31 6.96 -7.48 1.51
C GLU A 31 6.39 -8.82 0.99
N HIS A 32 5.63 -9.54 1.80
CA HIS A 32 4.92 -10.75 1.39
C HIS A 32 3.49 -10.47 0.93
N GLY A 33 3.06 -9.20 0.92
CA GLY A 33 1.69 -8.80 0.60
C GLY A 33 0.68 -9.12 1.69
N ILE A 34 1.15 -9.35 2.93
CA ILE A 34 0.29 -9.59 4.09
C ILE A 34 -0.02 -8.26 4.73
N ALA A 35 -1.31 -7.95 4.85
CA ALA A 35 -1.79 -6.80 5.60
C ALA A 35 -1.92 -7.16 7.08
N GLN A 36 -1.27 -6.38 7.93
CA GLN A 36 -1.22 -6.54 9.37
C GLN A 36 -1.73 -5.25 10.01
N VAL A 37 -2.46 -5.38 11.11
CA VAL A 37 -2.89 -4.25 11.94
C VAL A 37 -2.30 -4.51 13.33
N PRO A 38 -1.07 -4.05 13.62
CA PRO A 38 -0.46 -4.26 14.93
C PRO A 38 -1.33 -3.65 16.03
N GLY A 39 -1.54 -4.41 17.11
CA GLY A 39 -2.39 -3.99 18.23
C GLY A 39 -3.88 -4.33 18.08
N LEU A 40 -4.27 -5.06 17.02
CA LEU A 40 -5.63 -5.57 16.87
C LEU A 40 -5.89 -6.71 17.87
N GLN A 41 -6.67 -6.45 18.93
CA GLN A 41 -6.95 -7.39 20.02
C GLN A 41 -8.27 -8.15 19.85
N SER A 42 -9.08 -7.78 18.86
CA SER A 42 -10.41 -8.34 18.61
C SER A 42 -10.73 -8.26 17.12
N PRO A 43 -11.71 -9.03 16.62
CA PRO A 43 -12.16 -8.91 15.25
C PRO A 43 -12.49 -7.45 14.93
N PRO A 44 -11.94 -6.88 13.84
CA PRO A 44 -12.19 -5.49 13.49
C PRO A 44 -13.63 -5.35 13.00
N ASP A 45 -14.30 -4.29 13.43
CA ASP A 45 -15.62 -3.89 12.89
C ASP A 45 -15.50 -3.06 11.59
N PHE A 46 -14.27 -2.90 11.08
CA PHE A 46 -13.98 -2.13 9.87
C PHE A 46 -13.64 -3.02 8.67
N ASN A 47 -13.94 -2.53 7.47
CA ASN A 47 -13.55 -3.18 6.23
C ASN A 47 -12.21 -2.61 5.73
N LEU A 48 -11.16 -3.44 5.75
CA LEU A 48 -9.81 -3.00 5.38
C LEU A 48 -9.71 -2.46 3.94
N GLU A 49 -10.54 -2.95 3.02
CA GLU A 49 -10.55 -2.46 1.64
C GLU A 49 -11.11 -1.04 1.54
N GLN A 50 -12.15 -0.73 2.33
CA GLN A 50 -12.70 0.62 2.46
C GLN A 50 -11.71 1.56 3.14
N GLU A 51 -10.99 1.09 4.15
CA GLU A 51 -9.97 1.89 4.84
C GLU A 51 -8.81 2.26 3.90
N VAL A 52 -8.34 1.32 3.07
CA VAL A 52 -7.32 1.61 2.04
C VAL A 52 -7.82 2.63 1.02
N ALA A 53 -9.12 2.58 0.67
CA ALA A 53 -9.70 3.54 -0.27
C ALA A 53 -9.80 4.96 0.31
N GLN A 54 -9.96 5.08 1.63
CA GLN A 54 -10.04 6.35 2.36
C GLN A 54 -8.68 6.89 2.82
N ALA A 55 -7.66 6.04 2.91
CA ALA A 55 -6.33 6.44 3.33
C ALA A 55 -5.72 7.48 2.38
N ALA A 56 -5.36 8.64 2.93
CA ALA A 56 -4.79 9.76 2.17
C ALA A 56 -3.26 9.78 2.15
N ALA A 57 -2.62 9.18 3.16
CA ALA A 57 -1.18 9.23 3.35
C ALA A 57 -0.62 7.83 3.58
N PHE A 58 0.48 7.54 2.90
CA PHE A 58 1.18 6.27 2.99
C PHE A 58 2.64 6.51 3.32
N ARG A 59 3.27 5.52 3.93
CA ARG A 59 4.72 5.48 4.15
C ARG A 59 5.26 4.21 3.52
N ILE A 60 6.33 4.34 2.75
CA ILE A 60 6.99 3.24 2.05
C ILE A 60 8.35 2.99 2.68
N GLU A 61 8.64 1.74 3.01
CA GLU A 61 9.95 1.29 3.50
C GLU A 61 10.47 0.22 2.53
N TYR A 62 11.60 0.46 1.89
CA TYR A 62 12.24 -0.52 1.00
C TYR A 62 13.08 -1.50 1.82
N MET A 63 12.98 -2.80 1.52
CA MET A 63 13.79 -3.82 2.18
C MET A 63 15.15 -3.90 1.49
N GLY A 64 16.24 -3.87 2.26
CA GLY A 64 17.61 -3.99 1.76
C GLY A 64 18.58 -2.91 2.24
N GLU A 65 18.05 -1.83 2.84
CA GLU A 65 18.87 -0.77 3.43
C GLU A 65 18.45 -0.58 4.89
N GLU A 66 19.27 -1.08 5.81
CA GLU A 66 19.04 -1.09 7.27
C GLU A 66 18.78 0.31 7.90
N LYS A 67 18.92 1.38 7.12
CA LYS A 67 18.75 2.78 7.55
C LYS A 67 17.96 3.64 6.58
N THR A 68 17.26 3.08 5.59
CA THR A 68 16.45 3.93 4.69
C THR A 68 15.21 4.42 5.44
N PRO A 69 15.05 5.74 5.62
CA PRO A 69 13.91 6.29 6.32
C PRO A 69 12.63 5.99 5.53
N ALA A 70 11.56 5.67 6.26
CA ALA A 70 10.24 5.52 5.67
C ALA A 70 9.87 6.79 4.86
N ARG A 71 9.68 6.63 3.56
CA ARG A 71 9.36 7.73 2.66
C ARG A 71 7.85 7.95 2.64
N ALA A 72 7.41 9.19 2.86
CA ALA A 72 6.01 9.56 2.66
C ALA A 72 5.63 9.46 1.17
N ALA A 73 4.48 8.87 0.89
CA ALA A 73 3.92 8.71 -0.44
C ALA A 73 2.44 9.09 -0.44
N THR A 74 2.01 9.75 -1.52
CA THR A 74 0.59 10.05 -1.76
C THR A 74 -0.08 8.90 -2.51
N VAL A 75 -1.42 8.91 -2.55
CA VAL A 75 -2.21 7.97 -3.34
C VAL A 75 -1.75 7.97 -4.81
N ALA A 76 -1.57 9.16 -5.40
CA ALA A 76 -1.17 9.30 -6.80
C ALA A 76 0.20 8.67 -7.09
N GLU A 77 1.17 8.85 -6.18
CA GLU A 77 2.50 8.26 -6.31
C GLU A 77 2.44 6.73 -6.22
N LEU A 78 1.65 6.18 -5.28
CA LEU A 78 1.45 4.73 -5.20
C LEU A 78 0.74 4.18 -6.43
N GLN A 79 -0.25 4.88 -6.99
CA GLN A 79 -0.92 4.48 -8.22
C GLN A 79 0.04 4.39 -9.41
N LYS A 80 0.96 5.37 -9.55
CA LYS A 80 2.02 5.29 -10.56
C LYS A 80 2.92 4.07 -10.35
N MET A 81 3.32 3.79 -9.11
CA MET A 81 4.14 2.61 -8.80
C MET A 81 3.42 1.30 -9.09
N VAL A 82 2.12 1.23 -8.80
CA VAL A 82 1.26 0.09 -9.15
C VAL A 82 1.20 -0.10 -10.66
N ALA A 83 0.93 0.96 -11.42
CA ALA A 83 0.89 0.90 -12.89
C ALA A 83 2.22 0.38 -13.47
N ALA A 84 3.36 0.80 -12.89
CA ALA A 84 4.68 0.35 -13.31
C ALA A 84 4.98 -1.14 -13.04
N VAL A 85 4.26 -1.80 -12.14
CA VAL A 85 4.45 -3.24 -11.82
C VAL A 85 3.34 -4.15 -12.34
N THR A 86 2.29 -3.57 -12.93
CA THR A 86 1.18 -4.31 -13.52
C THR A 86 1.49 -4.60 -14.99
N PRO A 87 1.79 -5.86 -15.36
CA PRO A 87 1.99 -6.22 -16.76
C PRO A 87 0.67 -5.99 -17.52
N GLY A 88 0.71 -5.17 -18.57
CA GLY A 88 -0.45 -4.79 -19.38
C GLY A 88 -1.09 -3.43 -19.04
N ALA A 89 -0.56 -2.66 -18.08
CA ALA A 89 -1.07 -1.31 -17.79
C ALA A 89 -0.68 -0.24 -18.84
N ALA A 90 0.13 -0.60 -19.84
CA ALA A 90 0.54 0.31 -20.93
C ALA A 90 -0.45 0.38 -22.11
N ALA A 91 -1.75 0.08 -21.89
CA ALA A 91 -2.74 0.00 -22.98
C ALA A 91 -3.96 0.93 -22.81
N GLN A 92 -3.92 1.92 -21.91
CA GLN A 92 -4.99 2.91 -21.82
C GLN A 92 -4.41 4.30 -21.57
N GLU A 93 -3.80 4.90 -22.59
CA GLU A 93 -3.61 6.35 -22.72
C GLU A 93 -3.19 6.67 -24.19
N HIS A 94 -4.01 7.46 -24.90
CA HIS A 94 -4.08 7.81 -26.35
C HIS A 94 -4.65 6.74 -27.30
N GLU A 95 -5.63 7.01 -28.18
CA GLU A 95 -5.88 8.22 -28.99
C GLU A 95 -7.38 8.36 -29.36
N GLU A 96 -7.79 9.62 -29.55
CA GLU A 96 -9.03 10.09 -30.20
C GLU A 96 -9.11 9.73 -31.70
#